data_AF-A0A3N2FVL8-F1
#
_entry.id   AF-A0A3N2FVL8-F1
#
_cell.length_a   1.000
_cell.length_b   1.000
_cell.length_c   1.000
_cell.angle_alpha   90.00
_cell.angle_beta   90.00
_cell.angle_gamma   90.00
#
_symmetry.space_group_name_H-M   'P 1'
#
loop_
_entity.id
_entity.type
_entity.pdbx_description
1 polymer ?
#
loop_
_entity_poly.entity_id
_entity_poly.type
_entity_poly.pdbx_seq_one_letter_code
_entity_poly.pdbx_strand_id
1 'polypeptide(L)'
;MPVPSRSLLRTAVAGTALALGVGTVLSGCVSSDEPVAQPAATVTATATATVTATPAPTATPAPTATPAAAASLLIGPTSFSLVDATGAQLGSWAYRDGTGAVAALTEAFGSEPTESDDIPYEGYRSRAYTWPGFVLRDTDVYDAGGPELTYPEPDILLEATAPAVDGVAISTLGGVAVGDAAAEVAAEHPESTTDGSLSFFSFDTTTVGTTEDFELTNWVAALAEDQVTVSSLRAPFMNWGV
;
A
#
# COMPACT_ATOMS: atom_id res chain seq x y z
N MET A 1 29.44 -45.98 -22.76
CA MET A 1 28.65 -46.95 -21.98
C MET A 1 27.20 -46.47 -21.97
N PRO A 2 26.27 -47.18 -22.61
CA PRO A 2 24.84 -46.88 -22.57
C PRO A 2 24.12 -47.71 -21.49
N VAL A 3 22.80 -47.47 -21.31
CA VAL A 3 21.75 -48.23 -20.55
C VAL A 3 21.30 -47.51 -19.25
N PRO A 4 19.99 -47.41 -18.91
CA PRO A 4 18.79 -47.25 -19.75
C PRO A 4 17.71 -46.28 -19.18
N SER A 5 16.69 -46.06 -20.01
CA SER A 5 15.36 -45.53 -19.69
C SER A 5 14.67 -46.17 -18.47
N ARG A 6 13.85 -45.37 -17.78
CA ARG A 6 12.67 -45.84 -17.04
C ARG A 6 11.47 -44.94 -17.35
N SER A 7 10.58 -45.47 -18.18
CA SER A 7 9.20 -45.02 -18.33
C SER A 7 8.33 -45.92 -17.46
N LEU A 8 7.64 -45.37 -16.46
CA LEU A 8 6.53 -46.00 -15.72
C LEU A 8 5.62 -44.86 -15.22
N LEU A 9 4.42 -44.72 -15.81
CA LEU A 9 3.12 -45.09 -15.23
C LEU A 9 2.68 -44.17 -14.07
N ARG A 10 1.68 -43.31 -14.28
CA ARG A 10 0.21 -43.52 -14.24
C ARG A 10 -0.40 -43.13 -12.88
N THR A 11 -1.33 -42.17 -12.98
CA THR A 11 -2.55 -41.98 -12.18
C THR A 11 -2.44 -41.42 -10.76
N ALA A 12 -3.01 -40.23 -10.55
CA ALA A 12 -3.80 -39.92 -9.36
C ALA A 12 -4.89 -38.90 -9.69
N VAL A 13 -6.11 -39.24 -9.29
CA VAL A 13 -7.37 -38.48 -9.39
C VAL A 13 -7.62 -37.81 -8.05
N ALA A 14 -7.98 -36.52 -8.04
CA ALA A 14 -8.79 -35.83 -7.03
C ALA A 14 -9.07 -34.41 -7.56
N GLY A 15 -10.28 -33.90 -7.76
CA GLY A 15 -11.58 -34.23 -7.19
C GLY A 15 -11.89 -33.32 -6.01
N THR A 16 -12.24 -32.05 -6.25
CA THR A 16 -12.73 -31.15 -5.19
C THR A 16 -13.82 -30.20 -5.71
N ALA A 17 -14.84 -30.06 -4.87
CA ALA A 17 -16.21 -29.68 -5.15
C ALA A 17 -16.47 -28.18 -5.34
N LEU A 18 -17.48 -27.88 -6.16
CA LEU A 18 -18.14 -26.58 -6.29
C LEU A 18 -19.25 -26.46 -5.24
N ALA A 19 -19.16 -25.48 -4.34
CA ALA A 19 -20.21 -25.18 -3.36
C ALA A 19 -20.90 -23.84 -3.74
N LEU A 20 -22.15 -23.95 -4.17
CA LEU A 20 -23.10 -22.84 -4.34
C LEU A 20 -24.16 -22.95 -3.25
N GLY A 21 -24.47 -21.84 -2.59
CA GLY A 21 -25.60 -21.77 -1.67
C GLY A 21 -25.66 -20.47 -0.87
N VAL A 22 -26.14 -19.39 -1.48
CA VAL A 22 -26.64 -18.21 -0.74
C VAL A 22 -28.15 -18.35 -0.62
N GLY A 23 -28.64 -18.44 0.61
CA GLY A 23 -30.05 -18.43 0.94
C GLY A 23 -30.27 -17.53 2.14
N THR A 24 -30.82 -16.34 1.91
CA THR A 24 -31.41 -15.51 2.97
C THR A 24 -32.85 -15.20 2.58
N VAL A 25 -33.75 -15.57 3.48
CA VAL A 25 -35.20 -15.48 3.36
C VAL A 25 -35.72 -14.70 4.56
N LEU A 26 -36.88 -14.04 4.38
CA LEU A 26 -37.83 -13.54 5.40
C LEU A 26 -37.41 -12.21 6.07
N SER A 27 -38.26 -11.22 6.34
CA SER A 27 -39.72 -11.06 6.36
C SER A 27 -40.02 -9.55 6.36
N GLY A 28 -41.07 -9.04 5.71
CA GLY A 28 -42.36 -8.74 6.35
C GLY A 28 -42.50 -7.23 6.59
N CYS A 29 -43.63 -6.54 6.46
CA CYS A 29 -45.02 -6.91 6.25
C CYS A 29 -45.73 -5.77 5.48
N VAL A 30 -46.67 -6.17 4.63
CA VAL A 30 -47.66 -5.33 3.95
C VAL A 30 -48.89 -5.19 4.85
N SER A 31 -49.55 -4.01 4.80
CA SER A 31 -51.01 -3.83 4.61
C SER A 31 -51.45 -2.47 5.18
N SER A 32 -51.94 -1.58 4.32
CA SER A 32 -53.38 -1.26 4.11
C SER A 32 -53.81 -0.16 5.08
N ASP A 33 -54.57 0.87 4.74
CA ASP A 33 -55.77 0.92 3.90
C ASP A 33 -56.08 2.42 3.65
N GLU A 34 -56.57 2.76 2.46
CA GLU A 34 -57.07 4.11 2.13
C GLU A 34 -58.61 4.05 2.10
N PRO A 35 -59.33 4.90 2.85
CA PRO A 35 -60.75 5.12 2.60
C PRO A 35 -61.06 6.53 2.11
N VAL A 36 -61.86 6.56 1.06
CA VAL A 36 -62.43 7.73 0.38
C VAL A 36 -63.71 8.23 1.10
N ALA A 37 -63.77 9.55 1.33
CA ALA A 37 -64.86 10.55 1.54
C ALA A 37 -66.32 10.23 2.01
N GLN A 38 -66.76 11.06 3.01
CA GLN A 38 -68.06 11.80 3.18
C GLN A 38 -69.30 11.01 3.71
N PRO A 39 -70.24 11.54 4.57
CA PRO A 39 -70.69 12.95 4.78
C PRO A 39 -70.82 13.47 6.24
N ALA A 40 -71.21 14.76 6.32
CA ALA A 40 -71.21 15.69 7.44
C ALA A 40 -72.00 15.31 8.72
N ALA A 41 -71.42 15.67 9.88
CA ALA A 41 -72.12 15.88 11.14
C ALA A 41 -71.63 17.17 11.81
N THR A 42 -72.56 18.04 12.17
CA THR A 42 -72.36 19.30 12.87
C THR A 42 -71.86 19.03 14.29
N VAL A 43 -70.67 19.53 14.66
CA VAL A 43 -70.17 19.44 16.05
C VAL A 43 -69.73 20.82 16.54
N THR A 44 -70.36 21.21 17.63
CA THR A 44 -70.18 22.41 18.44
C THR A 44 -68.73 22.61 18.89
N ALA A 45 -68.24 23.85 18.73
CA ALA A 45 -66.92 24.27 19.16
C ALA A 45 -66.73 24.07 20.68
N THR A 46 -65.70 23.30 21.06
CA THR A 46 -65.17 23.27 22.43
C THR A 46 -63.71 23.70 22.36
N ALA A 47 -63.36 24.74 23.10
CA ALA A 47 -62.03 25.33 23.09
C ALA A 47 -60.99 24.36 23.68
N THR A 48 -60.03 23.93 22.88
CA THR A 48 -58.86 23.15 23.33
C THR A 48 -57.71 24.11 23.62
N ALA A 49 -57.22 24.10 24.86
CA ALA A 49 -56.08 24.90 25.29
C ALA A 49 -54.81 24.49 24.52
N THR A 50 -54.13 25.47 23.92
CA THR A 50 -52.85 25.28 23.22
C THR A 50 -51.75 25.00 24.25
N VAL A 51 -51.25 23.77 24.30
CA VAL A 51 -50.03 23.43 25.05
C VAL A 51 -48.84 23.86 24.19
N THR A 52 -48.12 24.90 24.63
CA THR A 52 -46.88 25.34 23.98
C THR A 52 -45.81 24.26 24.15
N ALA A 53 -45.40 23.61 23.04
CA ALA A 53 -44.31 22.66 23.04
C ALA A 53 -42.99 23.36 23.39
N THR A 54 -42.32 22.88 24.44
CA THR A 54 -40.95 23.31 24.78
C THR A 54 -40.01 22.87 23.65
N PRO A 55 -39.14 23.76 23.11
CA PRO A 55 -38.20 23.38 22.07
C PRO A 55 -37.22 22.33 22.62
N ALA A 56 -37.04 21.24 21.87
CA ALA A 56 -36.05 20.21 22.17
C ALA A 56 -34.63 20.83 22.07
N PRO A 57 -33.69 20.44 22.95
CA PRO A 57 -32.32 20.92 22.87
C PRO A 57 -31.70 20.50 21.54
N THR A 58 -31.23 21.48 20.77
CA THR A 58 -30.48 21.26 19.54
C THR A 58 -29.20 20.50 19.87
N ALA A 59 -29.00 19.32 19.26
CA ALA A 59 -27.76 18.58 19.40
C ALA A 59 -26.60 19.44 18.93
N THR A 60 -25.62 19.67 19.82
CA THR A 60 -24.36 20.32 19.45
C THR A 60 -23.65 19.43 18.42
N PRO A 61 -23.20 19.99 17.27
CA PRO A 61 -22.44 19.20 16.31
C PRO A 61 -21.19 18.64 16.98
N ALA A 62 -20.93 17.34 16.78
CA ALA A 62 -19.69 16.73 17.22
C ALA A 62 -18.51 17.43 16.53
N PRO A 63 -17.35 17.59 17.22
CA PRO A 63 -16.17 18.15 16.58
C PRO A 63 -15.79 17.28 15.37
N THR A 64 -15.63 17.93 14.21
CA THR A 64 -15.03 17.29 13.04
C THR A 64 -13.59 16.93 13.40
N ALA A 65 -13.25 15.64 13.36
CA ALA A 65 -11.88 15.21 13.54
C ALA A 65 -11.02 15.79 12.41
N THR A 66 -9.95 16.50 12.76
CA THR A 66 -8.91 16.87 11.79
C THR A 66 -8.31 15.57 11.23
N PRO A 67 -8.12 15.45 9.91
CA PRO A 67 -7.41 14.32 9.33
C PRO A 67 -6.04 14.14 10.01
N ALA A 68 -5.69 12.90 10.33
CA ALA A 68 -4.39 12.60 10.91
C ALA A 68 -3.30 12.86 9.86
N ALA A 69 -2.30 13.68 10.22
CA ALA A 69 -1.16 13.97 9.35
C ALA A 69 -0.14 12.82 9.40
N ALA A 70 0.52 12.56 8.27
CA ALA A 70 1.61 11.61 8.21
C ALA A 70 2.77 12.07 9.10
N ALA A 71 3.27 11.17 9.94
CA ALA A 71 4.46 11.37 10.76
C ALA A 71 5.64 10.55 10.24
N SER A 72 5.37 9.39 9.64
CA SER A 72 6.42 8.53 9.08
C SER A 72 5.99 7.85 7.78
N LEU A 73 6.97 7.62 6.91
CA LEU A 73 6.95 6.75 5.75
C LEU A 73 7.77 5.50 6.08
N LEU A 74 7.11 4.35 6.04
CA LEU A 74 7.71 3.04 6.28
C LEU A 74 7.92 2.33 4.95
N ILE A 75 9.17 2.05 4.61
CA ILE A 75 9.57 1.36 3.39
C ILE A 75 9.58 -0.15 3.67
N GLY A 76 8.71 -0.89 2.99
CA GLY A 76 8.66 -2.35 3.02
C GLY A 76 9.08 -2.97 1.69
N PRO A 77 9.08 -4.30 1.57
CA PRO A 77 9.56 -5.00 0.38
C PRO A 77 8.55 -5.02 -0.78
N THR A 78 7.26 -4.97 -0.49
CA THR A 78 6.18 -5.05 -1.50
C THR A 78 5.34 -3.78 -1.60
N SER A 79 5.45 -2.91 -0.61
CA SER A 79 4.72 -1.66 -0.49
C SER A 79 5.45 -0.70 0.45
N PHE A 80 5.18 0.59 0.32
CA PHE A 80 5.43 1.56 1.40
C PHE A 80 4.13 1.95 2.09
N SER A 81 4.23 2.43 3.32
CA SER A 81 3.07 2.88 4.11
C SER A 81 3.32 4.23 4.76
N LEU A 82 2.28 5.04 4.85
CA LEU A 82 2.28 6.28 5.65
C LEU A 82 1.56 6.00 6.96
N VAL A 83 2.15 6.43 8.07
CA VAL A 83 1.58 6.28 9.41
C VAL A 83 1.54 7.63 10.12
N ASP A 84 0.58 7.81 11.01
CA ASP A 84 0.49 8.99 11.87
C ASP A 84 1.42 8.90 13.10
N ALA A 85 1.42 9.94 13.92
CA ALA A 85 2.25 10.03 15.12
C ALA A 85 1.91 8.98 16.21
N THR A 86 0.76 8.32 16.10
CA THR A 86 0.35 7.21 16.98
C THR A 86 0.76 5.84 16.43
N GLY A 87 1.30 5.80 15.20
CA GLY A 87 1.60 4.59 14.46
C GLY A 87 0.41 4.02 13.70
N ALA A 88 -0.71 4.74 13.61
CA ALA A 88 -1.86 4.29 12.85
C ALA A 88 -1.61 4.47 11.35
N GLN A 89 -1.87 3.43 10.57
CA GLN A 89 -1.69 3.46 9.11
C GLN A 89 -2.72 4.37 8.44
N LEU A 90 -2.23 5.35 7.68
CA LEU A 90 -3.01 6.27 6.86
C LEU A 90 -3.26 5.70 5.47
N GLY A 91 -2.30 4.93 4.95
CA GLY A 91 -2.39 4.26 3.66
C GLY A 91 -1.18 3.37 3.40
N SER A 92 -1.31 2.52 2.39
CA SER A 92 -0.24 1.65 1.89
C SER A 92 -0.37 1.52 0.38
N TRP A 93 0.76 1.60 -0.32
CA TRP A 93 0.83 1.59 -1.79
C TRP A 93 1.78 0.49 -2.23
N ALA A 94 1.26 -0.45 -3.01
CA ALA A 94 2.03 -1.56 -3.55
C ALA A 94 2.95 -1.06 -4.66
N TYR A 95 4.15 -1.59 -4.76
CA TYR A 95 5.08 -1.17 -5.83
C TYR A 95 4.63 -1.58 -7.23
N ARG A 96 3.68 -2.51 -7.31
CA ARG A 96 3.06 -3.00 -8.56
C ARG A 96 1.71 -2.36 -8.85
N ASP A 97 1.32 -1.37 -8.05
CA ASP A 97 0.16 -0.52 -8.28
C ASP A 97 0.48 0.87 -7.71
N GLY A 98 1.09 1.70 -8.56
CA GLY A 98 1.49 3.06 -8.20
C GLY A 98 0.31 4.03 -8.02
N THR A 99 -0.94 3.58 -8.21
CA THR A 99 -2.10 4.46 -8.26
C THR A 99 -2.23 5.31 -6.99
N GLY A 100 -2.19 6.63 -7.15
CA GLY A 100 -2.35 7.59 -6.06
C GLY A 100 -1.14 7.74 -5.14
N ALA A 101 -0.02 7.05 -5.38
CA ALA A 101 1.18 7.15 -4.55
C ALA A 101 1.76 8.57 -4.54
N VAL A 102 1.88 9.21 -5.71
CA VAL A 102 2.39 10.59 -5.82
C VAL A 102 1.50 11.57 -5.06
N ALA A 103 0.17 11.46 -5.21
CA ALA A 103 -0.77 12.35 -4.53
C ALA A 103 -0.66 12.21 -3.00
N ALA A 104 -0.54 10.98 -2.51
CA ALA A 104 -0.37 10.72 -1.08
C ALA A 104 0.96 11.26 -0.53
N LEU A 105 2.05 11.13 -1.30
CA LEU A 105 3.35 11.68 -0.93
C LEU A 105 3.36 13.22 -0.97
N THR A 106 2.70 13.83 -1.95
CA THR A 106 2.51 15.29 -2.01
C THR A 106 1.75 15.81 -0.79
N GLU A 107 0.68 15.11 -0.38
CA GLU A 107 -0.07 15.46 0.82
C GLU A 107 0.80 15.29 2.09
N ALA A 108 1.52 14.18 2.20
CA ALA A 108 2.36 13.88 3.35
C ALA A 108 3.55 14.85 3.51
N PHE A 109 4.25 15.15 2.42
CA PHE A 109 5.43 16.03 2.40
C PHE A 109 5.08 17.52 2.26
N GLY A 110 3.79 17.87 2.23
CA GLY A 110 3.33 19.27 2.21
C GLY A 110 3.73 20.07 0.97
N SER A 111 4.23 19.43 -0.09
CA SER A 111 4.79 20.08 -1.27
C SER A 111 4.67 19.24 -2.54
N GLU A 112 4.54 19.92 -3.68
CA GLU A 112 4.58 19.27 -5.00
C GLU A 112 6.00 18.80 -5.33
N PRO A 113 6.17 17.61 -5.94
CA PRO A 113 7.48 17.16 -6.40
C PRO A 113 7.95 17.99 -7.60
N THR A 114 9.26 18.03 -7.80
CA THR A 114 9.82 18.37 -9.12
C THR A 114 9.74 17.15 -10.02
N GLU A 115 9.17 17.32 -11.21
CA GLU A 115 8.99 16.24 -12.16
C GLU A 115 10.06 16.27 -13.26
N SER A 116 10.57 15.11 -13.64
CA SER A 116 11.45 14.97 -14.78
C SER A 116 11.26 13.63 -15.46
N ASP A 117 11.28 13.64 -16.80
CA ASP A 117 11.35 12.40 -17.58
C ASP A 117 12.79 11.88 -17.56
N ASP A 118 12.93 10.60 -17.22
CA ASP A 118 14.17 9.85 -17.30
C ASP A 118 14.01 8.78 -18.39
N ILE A 119 14.86 8.86 -19.41
CA ILE A 119 14.94 7.89 -20.49
C ILE A 119 16.29 7.18 -20.34
N PRO A 120 16.40 6.14 -19.51
CA PRO A 120 17.59 5.33 -19.44
C PRO A 120 17.98 4.75 -20.81
N TYR A 121 19.28 4.48 -20.95
CA TYR A 121 19.81 3.65 -22.03
C TYR A 121 19.07 2.30 -21.99
N GLU A 122 18.58 1.82 -23.13
CA GLU A 122 17.69 0.64 -23.31
C GLU A 122 16.18 0.92 -23.41
N GLY A 123 15.73 2.19 -23.32
CA GLY A 123 14.44 2.61 -23.89
C GLY A 123 13.21 2.48 -22.99
N TYR A 124 13.40 2.15 -21.71
CA TYR A 124 12.37 2.35 -20.69
C TYR A 124 12.17 3.86 -20.47
N ARG A 125 10.92 4.28 -20.33
CA ARG A 125 10.61 5.64 -19.89
C ARG A 125 10.22 5.56 -18.43
N SER A 126 10.76 6.46 -17.64
CA SER A 126 10.29 6.63 -16.28
C SER A 126 10.09 8.10 -16.00
N ARG A 127 9.13 8.41 -15.13
CA ARG A 127 8.91 9.75 -14.62
C ARG A 127 9.37 9.79 -13.17
N ALA A 128 10.34 10.64 -12.88
CA ALA A 128 10.78 10.87 -11.52
C ALA A 128 9.98 12.01 -10.89
N TYR A 129 9.47 11.77 -9.69
CA TYR A 129 8.85 12.74 -8.80
C TYR A 129 9.78 12.96 -7.61
N THR A 130 10.40 14.13 -7.56
CA THR A 130 11.49 14.43 -6.62
C THR A 130 11.07 15.43 -5.55
N TRP A 131 11.25 15.04 -4.29
CA TRP A 131 11.26 15.92 -3.12
C TRP A 131 12.68 16.02 -2.56
N PRO A 132 13.00 17.03 -1.73
CA PRO A 132 14.34 17.13 -1.12
C PRO A 132 14.66 15.87 -0.30
N GLY A 133 15.56 15.02 -0.81
CA GLY A 133 15.98 13.79 -0.13
C GLY A 133 15.10 12.56 -0.39
N PHE A 134 14.14 12.63 -1.32
CA PHE A 134 13.28 11.50 -1.68
C PHE A 134 12.87 11.54 -3.15
N VAL A 135 12.89 10.38 -3.80
CA VAL A 135 12.47 10.22 -5.21
C VAL A 135 11.53 9.03 -5.30
N LEU A 136 10.39 9.24 -5.96
CA LEU A 136 9.57 8.16 -6.52
C LEU A 136 9.79 8.14 -8.03
N ARG A 137 10.14 6.98 -8.58
CA ARG A 137 10.23 6.74 -10.03
C ARG A 137 9.04 5.92 -10.44
N ASP A 138 8.24 6.45 -11.35
CA ASP A 138 7.13 5.78 -12.01
C ASP A 138 7.65 5.24 -13.33
N THR A 139 7.79 3.93 -13.44
CA THR A 139 8.32 3.27 -14.63
C THR A 139 7.16 2.92 -15.55
N ASP A 140 7.08 3.61 -16.69
CA ASP A 140 6.21 3.19 -17.77
C ASP A 140 6.73 1.84 -18.27
N VAL A 141 6.00 0.77 -17.97
CA VAL A 141 6.29 -0.56 -18.52
C VAL A 141 6.39 -0.43 -20.04
N TYR A 142 7.51 -0.87 -20.60
CA TYR A 142 7.70 -0.95 -22.04
C TYR A 142 6.58 -1.80 -22.65
N ASP A 143 5.61 -1.17 -23.33
CA ASP A 143 4.66 -1.88 -24.18
C ASP A 143 5.39 -2.33 -25.46
N ALA A 144 6.06 -3.48 -25.35
CA ALA A 144 6.69 -4.17 -26.47
C ALA A 144 5.69 -4.65 -27.54
N GLY A 145 4.37 -4.52 -27.31
CA GLY A 145 3.33 -5.23 -28.03
C GLY A 145 3.31 -6.74 -27.72
N GLY A 146 4.01 -7.18 -26.67
CA GLY A 146 4.06 -8.55 -26.19
C GLY A 146 2.99 -8.86 -25.14
N PRO A 147 2.75 -10.14 -24.78
CA PRO A 147 1.93 -10.46 -23.64
C PRO A 147 2.54 -9.89 -22.36
N GLU A 148 1.70 -9.41 -21.44
CA GLU A 148 2.13 -8.99 -20.11
C GLU A 148 2.93 -10.12 -19.44
N LEU A 149 4.08 -9.78 -18.86
CA LEU A 149 4.91 -10.75 -18.15
C LEU A 149 4.13 -11.27 -16.93
N THR A 150 4.24 -12.56 -16.63
CA THR A 150 3.63 -13.16 -15.43
C THR A 150 4.07 -12.46 -14.14
N TYR A 151 5.26 -11.86 -14.15
CA TYR A 151 5.77 -10.99 -13.09
C TYR A 151 6.31 -9.72 -13.76
N PRO A 152 5.50 -8.65 -13.85
CA PRO A 152 5.96 -7.41 -14.45
C PRO A 152 7.06 -6.77 -13.60
N GLU A 153 7.73 -5.74 -14.11
CA GLU A 153 8.54 -4.88 -13.24
C GLU A 153 7.60 -4.15 -12.25
N PRO A 154 8.09 -3.63 -11.11
CA PRO A 154 7.32 -2.73 -10.28
C PRO A 154 6.94 -1.48 -11.09
N ASP A 155 5.73 -0.95 -10.88
CA ASP A 155 5.30 0.32 -11.47
C ASP A 155 6.05 1.49 -10.85
N ILE A 156 6.39 1.38 -9.56
CA ILE A 156 7.06 2.44 -8.82
C ILE A 156 8.27 1.93 -8.03
N LEU A 157 9.31 2.75 -7.98
CA LEU A 157 10.53 2.56 -7.19
C LEU A 157 10.76 3.78 -6.30
N LEU A 158 11.27 3.56 -5.09
CA LEU A 158 11.58 4.60 -4.12
C LEU A 158 13.08 4.68 -3.87
N GLU A 159 13.57 5.89 -3.68
CA GLU A 159 14.89 6.18 -3.16
C GLU A 159 14.80 7.32 -2.13
N ALA A 160 15.31 7.09 -0.93
CA ALA A 160 15.46 8.11 0.10
C ALA A 160 16.95 8.37 0.36
N THR A 161 17.35 9.63 0.37
CA THR A 161 18.72 10.11 0.67
C THR A 161 18.73 11.08 1.85
N ALA A 162 17.59 11.28 2.50
CA ALA A 162 17.45 11.99 3.76
C ALA A 162 16.62 11.16 4.76
N PRO A 163 16.85 11.33 6.08
CA PRO A 163 16.06 10.65 7.11
C PRO A 163 14.61 11.14 7.20
N ALA A 164 14.30 12.29 6.60
CA ALA A 164 12.96 12.87 6.62
C ALA A 164 12.76 13.85 5.46
N VAL A 165 11.50 14.06 5.09
CA VAL A 165 11.05 15.12 4.16
C VAL A 165 9.94 15.91 4.85
N ASP A 166 10.15 17.21 5.02
CA ASP A 166 9.21 18.14 5.68
C ASP A 166 8.63 17.64 7.02
N GLY A 167 9.45 16.94 7.82
CA GLY A 167 9.06 16.40 9.13
C GLY A 167 8.46 15.00 9.09
N VAL A 168 8.22 14.42 7.92
CA VAL A 168 7.85 13.00 7.76
C VAL A 168 9.12 12.16 7.82
N ALA A 169 9.29 11.37 8.88
CA ALA A 169 10.44 10.47 9.03
C ALA A 169 10.39 9.33 8.02
N ILE A 170 11.53 8.90 7.49
CA ILE A 170 11.63 7.82 6.51
C ILE A 170 12.52 6.71 7.09
N SER A 171 12.01 5.49 7.09
CA SER A 171 12.75 4.32 7.59
C SER A 171 12.27 3.03 6.93
N THR A 172 13.06 1.97 7.06
CA THR A 172 12.63 0.59 6.79
C THR A 172 11.60 0.14 7.84
N LEU A 173 10.92 -1.00 7.61
CA LEU A 173 10.05 -1.61 8.64
C LEU A 173 10.83 -1.96 9.92
N GLY A 174 12.12 -2.27 9.78
CA GLY A 174 13.05 -2.55 10.88
C GLY A 174 13.57 -1.30 11.62
N GLY A 175 13.21 -0.09 11.18
CA GLY A 175 13.60 1.17 11.82
C GLY A 175 14.92 1.77 11.33
N VAL A 176 15.59 1.15 10.36
CA VAL A 176 16.82 1.69 9.75
C VAL A 176 16.49 2.90 8.88
N ALA A 177 17.23 4.00 9.05
CA ALA A 177 17.08 5.27 8.35
C ALA A 177 18.39 5.75 7.73
N VAL A 178 18.29 6.71 6.80
CA VAL A 178 19.46 7.42 6.27
C VAL A 178 20.15 8.19 7.40
N GLY A 179 21.46 8.05 7.52
CA GLY A 179 22.24 8.66 8.61
C GLY A 179 22.59 7.70 9.75
N ASP A 180 22.01 6.49 9.78
CA ASP A 180 22.36 5.49 10.79
C ASP A 180 23.79 4.97 10.58
N ALA A 181 24.49 4.66 11.67
CA ALA A 181 25.84 4.12 11.61
C ALA A 181 25.82 2.68 11.10
N ALA A 182 26.54 2.40 10.01
CA ALA A 182 26.55 1.09 9.36
C ALA A 182 27.01 -0.04 10.32
N ALA A 183 27.93 0.26 11.24
CA ALA A 183 28.38 -0.70 12.24
C ALA A 183 27.30 -1.05 13.29
N GLU A 184 26.44 -0.09 13.64
CA GLU A 184 25.33 -0.32 14.58
C GLU A 184 24.22 -1.11 13.88
N VAL A 185 23.87 -0.73 12.65
CA VAL A 185 22.93 -1.47 11.79
C VAL A 185 23.37 -2.93 11.63
N ALA A 186 24.65 -3.18 11.35
CA ALA A 186 25.19 -4.54 11.24
C ALA A 186 25.13 -5.33 12.56
N ALA A 187 25.27 -4.66 13.70
CA ALA A 187 25.24 -5.30 15.01
C ALA A 187 23.80 -5.67 15.42
N GLU A 188 22.83 -4.82 15.08
CA GLU A 188 21.41 -5.03 15.35
C GLU A 188 20.75 -5.99 14.35
N HIS A 189 21.22 -5.98 13.10
CA HIS A 189 20.71 -6.78 11.98
C HIS A 189 21.82 -7.59 11.30
N PRO A 190 22.47 -8.54 12.01
CA PRO A 190 23.58 -9.30 11.44
C PRO A 190 23.20 -10.10 10.19
N GLU A 191 21.93 -10.51 10.07
CA GLU A 191 21.37 -11.22 8.92
C GLU A 191 21.25 -10.38 7.64
N SER A 192 21.29 -9.06 7.76
CA SER A 192 21.11 -8.15 6.62
C SER A 192 22.40 -7.96 5.81
N THR A 193 23.56 -8.37 6.33
CA THR A 193 24.86 -8.20 5.67
C THR A 193 25.19 -9.35 4.71
N THR A 194 25.79 -9.01 3.57
CA THR A 194 26.33 -10.00 2.61
C THR A 194 27.85 -10.06 2.75
N ASP A 195 28.39 -11.26 3.00
CA ASP A 195 29.84 -11.52 3.16
C ASP A 195 30.55 -10.64 4.22
N GLY A 196 29.79 -10.12 5.20
CA GLY A 196 30.30 -9.21 6.22
C GLY A 196 30.61 -7.80 5.72
N SER A 197 30.19 -7.44 4.51
CA SER A 197 30.29 -6.07 3.99
C SER A 197 29.34 -5.13 4.74
N LEU A 198 29.84 -3.94 5.07
CA LEU A 198 29.03 -2.84 5.62
C LEU A 198 28.53 -1.87 4.55
N SER A 199 28.79 -2.15 3.26
CA SER A 199 28.38 -1.24 2.18
C SER A 199 26.91 -1.35 1.80
N PHE A 200 26.28 -2.48 2.17
CA PHE A 200 24.98 -2.89 1.68
C PHE A 200 24.30 -3.77 2.72
N PHE A 201 23.03 -3.48 2.99
CA PHE A 201 22.18 -4.25 3.88
C PHE A 201 20.87 -4.60 3.17
N SER A 202 20.44 -5.86 3.26
CA SER A 202 19.16 -6.35 2.75
C SER A 202 18.17 -6.59 3.88
N PHE A 203 17.00 -5.96 3.81
CA PHE A 203 15.93 -6.09 4.79
C PHE A 203 14.64 -6.63 4.15
N ASP A 204 13.88 -7.37 4.95
CA ASP A 204 12.51 -7.77 4.63
C ASP A 204 12.37 -8.56 3.30
N THR A 205 13.36 -9.38 2.94
CA THR A 205 13.33 -10.20 1.72
C THR A 205 12.04 -11.04 1.65
N THR A 206 11.25 -10.81 0.61
CA THR A 206 9.93 -11.40 0.42
C THR A 206 9.82 -12.00 -0.98
N THR A 207 9.48 -13.29 -1.06
CA THR A 207 9.19 -13.95 -2.34
C THR A 207 7.91 -13.39 -2.95
N VAL A 208 8.02 -12.86 -4.16
CA VAL A 208 6.91 -12.28 -4.95
C VAL A 208 6.50 -13.15 -6.12
N GLY A 209 7.28 -14.19 -6.43
CA GLY A 209 7.01 -15.06 -7.56
C GLY A 209 8.02 -16.19 -7.73
N THR A 210 7.79 -17.03 -8.73
CA THR A 210 8.74 -18.06 -9.16
C THR A 210 8.75 -18.15 -10.68
N THR A 211 9.94 -18.11 -11.28
CA THR A 211 10.17 -18.25 -12.73
C THR A 211 11.28 -19.26 -12.96
N GLU A 212 11.04 -20.27 -13.80
CA GLU A 212 12.06 -21.27 -14.21
C GLU A 212 12.89 -21.84 -13.03
N ASP A 213 12.20 -22.18 -11.93
CA ASP A 213 12.77 -22.69 -10.66
C ASP A 213 13.57 -21.68 -9.81
N PHE A 214 13.56 -20.39 -10.17
CA PHE A 214 14.11 -19.29 -9.37
C PHE A 214 13.02 -18.55 -8.60
N GLU A 215 13.27 -18.28 -7.31
CA GLU A 215 12.44 -17.39 -6.52
C GLU A 215 12.72 -15.94 -6.91
N LEU A 216 11.66 -15.24 -7.33
CA LEU A 216 11.67 -13.79 -7.46
C LEU A 216 11.37 -13.20 -6.10
N THR A 217 12.23 -12.32 -5.63
CA THR A 217 12.19 -11.71 -4.32
C THR A 217 12.31 -10.21 -4.44
N ASN A 218 11.55 -9.52 -3.60
CA ASN A 218 11.75 -8.11 -3.33
C ASN A 218 12.36 -7.93 -1.95
N TRP A 219 13.18 -6.91 -1.77
CA TRP A 219 13.69 -6.50 -0.47
C TRP A 219 13.88 -4.98 -0.41
N VAL A 220 14.13 -4.47 0.79
CA VAL A 220 14.53 -3.08 1.04
C VAL A 220 16.04 -3.06 1.19
N ALA A 221 16.73 -2.18 0.46
CA ALA A 221 18.16 -2.01 0.63
C ALA A 221 18.47 -0.75 1.42
N ALA A 222 19.38 -0.87 2.39
CA ALA A 222 20.11 0.28 2.92
C ALA A 222 21.54 0.25 2.35
N LEU A 223 21.95 1.36 1.73
CA LEU A 223 23.26 1.52 1.15
C LEU A 223 24.09 2.40 2.07
N ALA A 224 25.31 1.98 2.38
CA ALA A 224 26.30 2.76 3.11
C ALA A 224 27.57 2.80 2.28
N GLU A 225 27.59 3.64 1.25
CA GLU A 225 28.66 3.64 0.22
C GLU A 225 30.05 3.89 0.81
N ASP A 226 30.14 4.62 1.92
CA ASP A 226 31.37 4.88 2.67
C ASP A 226 31.68 3.82 3.74
N GLN A 227 30.79 2.84 3.93
CA GLN A 227 30.81 1.81 4.98
C GLN A 227 30.78 2.35 6.42
N VAL A 228 30.42 3.62 6.59
CA VAL A 228 30.34 4.30 7.88
C VAL A 228 28.89 4.65 8.19
N THR A 229 28.17 5.21 7.22
CA THR A 229 26.82 5.74 7.42
C THR A 229 25.91 5.28 6.30
N VAL A 230 24.66 4.93 6.63
CA VAL A 230 23.62 4.69 5.63
C VAL A 230 23.40 5.99 4.84
N SER A 231 23.74 5.96 3.55
CA SER A 231 23.62 7.10 2.63
C SER A 231 22.30 7.09 1.87
N SER A 232 21.67 5.93 1.66
CA SER A 232 20.34 5.85 1.04
C SER A 232 19.57 4.59 1.40
N LEU A 233 18.24 4.68 1.32
CA LEU A 233 17.32 3.56 1.31
C LEU A 233 16.70 3.43 -0.07
N ARG A 234 16.50 2.21 -0.57
CA ARG A 234 15.80 1.97 -1.84
C ARG A 234 14.90 0.75 -1.76
N ALA A 235 13.76 0.83 -2.44
CA ALA A 235 12.84 -0.28 -2.56
C ALA A 235 11.89 -0.13 -3.77
N PRO A 236 11.38 -1.23 -4.31
CA PRO A 236 11.87 -2.58 -4.08
C PRO A 236 13.21 -2.77 -4.80
N PHE A 237 14.19 -3.39 -4.14
CA PHE A 237 15.27 -4.07 -4.84
C PHE A 237 14.81 -5.48 -5.20
N MET A 238 15.24 -5.98 -6.36
CA MET A 238 14.77 -7.26 -6.92
C MET A 238 15.94 -8.15 -7.33
N ASN A 239 15.78 -9.46 -7.19
CA ASN A 239 16.66 -10.43 -7.85
C ASN A 239 15.98 -10.82 -9.17
N TRP A 240 16.64 -10.55 -10.29
CA TRP A 240 16.12 -10.90 -11.62
C TRP A 240 16.25 -12.39 -11.95
N GLY A 241 16.35 -13.26 -10.94
CA GLY A 241 16.48 -14.71 -11.14
C GLY A 241 17.73 -15.14 -11.91
N VAL A 242 18.82 -14.35 -11.86
CA VAL A 242 20.10 -14.63 -12.54
C VAL A 242 21.23 -14.94 -11.57
#